data_AF-A0A8T4RF15-F1
#
_entry.id   AF-A0A8T4RF15-F1
#
_cell.length_a   1.000
_cell.length_b   1.000
_cell.length_c   1.000
_cell.angle_alpha   90.00
_cell.angle_beta   90.00
_cell.angle_gamma   90.00
#
_symmetry.space_group_name_H-M   'P 1'
#
loop_
_entity.id
_entity.type
_entity.pdbx_description
1 polymer ?
#
loop_
_entity_poly.entity_id
_entity_poly.type
_entity_poly.pdbx_seq_one_letter_code
_entity_poly.pdbx_strand_id
1 'polypeptide(L)'
;MVVVSVLFFTLLFGMVGFRFSAGVLILYFIPFYLLLSSAALGNSEKIVFGLFLSFVFIPSIAYWAGFVMPFRLAIGLAFILVLALALFLRFRKQAVSKEMQA
;
A
#
# COMPACT_ATOMS: atom_id res chain seq x y z
N MET A 1 -16.19 -1.84 6.06
CA MET A 1 -15.70 -2.46 4.81
C MET A 1 -14.49 -3.35 5.07
N VAL A 2 -13.33 -2.81 5.45
CA VAL A 2 -12.10 -3.61 5.67
C VAL A 2 -12.28 -4.80 6.62
N VAL A 3 -12.82 -4.56 7.83
CA VAL A 3 -13.07 -5.62 8.83
C VAL A 3 -14.02 -6.70 8.28
N VAL A 4 -15.07 -6.28 7.57
CA VAL A 4 -16.06 -7.17 6.96
C VAL A 4 -15.41 -8.03 5.87
N SER A 5 -14.54 -7.45 5.03
CA SER A 5 -13.80 -8.19 4.01
C SER A 5 -12.86 -9.22 4.62
N VAL A 6 -12.11 -8.86 5.67
CA VAL A 6 -11.21 -9.80 6.37
C VAL A 6 -12.00 -10.96 6.99
N LEU A 7 -13.11 -10.67 7.68
CA LEU A 7 -14.00 -11.67 8.24
C LEU A 7 -14.57 -12.58 7.15
N PHE A 8 -15.07 -12.01 6.05
CA PHE A 8 -15.62 -12.76 4.93
C PHE A 8 -14.61 -13.76 4.34
N PHE A 9 -13.38 -13.30 4.01
CA PHE A 9 -12.34 -14.19 3.49
C PHE A 9 -11.92 -15.25 4.51
N THR A 10 -11.86 -14.89 5.80
CA THR A 10 -11.50 -15.83 6.86
C THR A 10 -12.57 -16.92 7.05
N LEU A 11 -13.85 -16.57 6.95
CA LEU A 11 -14.94 -17.55 7.05
C LEU A 11 -14.97 -18.52 5.86
N LEU A 12 -14.65 -18.05 4.65
CA LEU A 12 -14.67 -18.90 3.44
C LEU A 12 -13.42 -19.78 3.30
N PHE A 13 -12.24 -19.27 3.66
CA PHE A 13 -10.95 -19.92 3.36
C PHE A 13 -10.09 -20.17 4.62
N GLY A 14 -10.66 -19.99 5.81
CA GLY A 14 -9.96 -20.17 7.09
C GLY A 14 -8.72 -19.29 7.21
N MET A 15 -7.64 -19.86 7.74
CA MET A 15 -6.35 -19.17 7.88
C MET A 15 -5.76 -18.69 6.55
N VAL A 16 -6.06 -19.35 5.42
CA VAL A 16 -5.55 -18.92 4.11
C VAL A 16 -6.20 -17.60 3.71
N GLY A 17 -7.51 -17.47 3.89
CA GLY A 17 -8.25 -16.24 3.64
C GLY A 17 -7.81 -15.09 4.54
N PHE A 18 -7.54 -15.38 5.81
CA PHE A 18 -6.96 -14.39 6.73
C PHE A 18 -5.58 -13.90 6.23
N ARG A 19 -4.65 -14.81 5.90
CA ARG A 19 -3.30 -14.46 5.42
C ARG A 19 -3.36 -13.67 4.12
N PHE A 20 -4.25 -14.05 3.20
CA PHE A 20 -4.47 -13.33 1.95
C PHE A 20 -4.96 -11.90 2.21
N SER A 21 -6.06 -11.75 2.95
CA SER A 21 -6.65 -10.43 3.22
C SER A 21 -5.74 -9.52 4.03
N ALA A 22 -5.03 -10.06 5.03
CA ALA A 22 -4.00 -9.33 5.77
C ALA A 22 -2.83 -8.92 4.88
N GLY A 23 -2.36 -9.81 4.00
CA GLY A 23 -1.30 -9.52 3.04
C GLY A 23 -1.69 -8.40 2.08
N VAL A 24 -2.89 -8.44 1.51
CA VAL A 24 -3.42 -7.38 0.64
C VAL A 24 -3.52 -6.06 1.41
N LEU A 25 -4.03 -6.07 2.64
CA LEU A 25 -4.13 -4.84 3.44
C LEU A 25 -2.76 -4.24 3.74
N ILE A 26 -1.82 -5.05 4.24
CA ILE A 26 -0.55 -4.56 4.75
C ILE A 26 0.39 -4.20 3.59
N LEU A 27 0.55 -5.11 2.63
CA LEU A 27 1.55 -4.96 1.57
C LEU A 27 1.05 -4.14 0.38
N TYR A 28 -0.25 -4.20 0.10
CA TYR A 28 -0.81 -3.54 -1.08
C TYR A 28 -1.55 -2.26 -0.69
N PHE A 29 -2.41 -2.27 0.32
CA PHE A 29 -3.27 -1.12 0.59
C PHE A 29 -2.59 0.01 1.38
N ILE A 30 -2.02 -0.29 2.55
CA ILE A 30 -1.45 0.72 3.48
C ILE A 30 -0.45 1.66 2.81
N PRO A 31 0.59 1.19 2.08
CA PRO A 31 1.60 2.10 1.54
C PRO A 31 1.02 3.10 0.54
N PHE A 32 0.07 2.69 -0.30
CA PHE A 32 -0.56 3.57 -1.27
C PHE A 32 -1.58 4.51 -0.64
N TYR A 33 -2.31 4.06 0.38
CA TYR A 33 -3.18 4.96 1.15
C TYR A 33 -2.37 6.06 1.84
N LEU A 34 -1.21 5.72 2.41
CA LEU A 34 -0.27 6.69 2.98
C LEU A 34 0.30 7.62 1.91
N LEU A 35 0.67 7.08 0.75
CA LEU A 35 1.17 7.88 -0.38
C LEU A 35 0.14 8.91 -0.84
N LEU A 36 -1.13 8.52 -0.93
CA LEU A 36 -2.24 9.40 -1.31
C LEU A 36 -2.68 10.32 -0.16
N SER A 37 -2.24 10.11 1.08
CA SER A 37 -2.61 10.97 2.21
C SER A 37 -2.11 12.42 2.05
N SER A 38 -1.05 12.63 1.28
CA SER A 38 -0.54 13.95 0.95
C SER A 38 -1.41 14.68 -0.09
N ALA A 39 -2.19 13.95 -0.89
CA ALA A 39 -3.03 14.50 -1.95
C ALA A 39 -4.34 15.11 -1.41
N ALA A 40 -4.88 16.08 -2.16
CA ALA A 40 -6.17 16.71 -1.91
C ALA A 40 -7.34 15.82 -2.36
N LEU A 41 -7.37 14.58 -1.83
CA LEU A 41 -8.39 13.57 -2.11
C LEU A 41 -9.23 13.28 -0.87
N GLY A 42 -10.52 12.99 -1.09
CA GLY A 42 -11.42 12.49 -0.06
C GLY A 42 -11.02 11.10 0.43
N ASN A 43 -11.52 10.69 1.60
CA ASN A 43 -11.17 9.38 2.19
C ASN A 43 -11.61 8.21 1.29
N SER A 44 -12.81 8.28 0.70
CA SER A 44 -13.31 7.25 -0.21
C SER A 44 -12.44 7.13 -1.46
N GLU A 45 -12.01 8.26 -2.03
CA GLU A 45 -11.12 8.29 -3.20
C GLU A 45 -9.75 7.69 -2.87
N LYS A 46 -9.18 8.02 -1.70
CA LYS A 46 -7.91 7.44 -1.23
C LYS A 46 -7.99 5.92 -1.09
N ILE A 47 -9.14 5.39 -0.63
CA ILE A 47 -9.35 3.95 -0.53
C ILE A 47 -9.37 3.33 -1.93
N VAL A 48 -10.19 3.87 -2.84
CA VAL A 48 -10.36 3.33 -4.19
C VAL A 48 -9.06 3.42 -4.98
N PHE A 49 -8.48 4.61 -5.11
CA PHE A 49 -7.24 4.82 -5.85
C PHE A 49 -6.06 4.10 -5.20
N GLY A 50 -5.98 4.04 -3.86
CA GLY A 50 -4.93 3.32 -3.17
C GLY A 50 -4.94 1.83 -3.53
N LEU A 51 -6.13 1.23 -3.55
CA LEU A 51 -6.30 -0.17 -3.96
C LEU A 51 -5.92 -0.37 -5.43
N PHE A 52 -6.45 0.44 -6.36
CA PHE A 52 -6.14 0.29 -7.79
C PHE A 52 -4.66 0.51 -8.10
N LEU A 53 -4.04 1.54 -7.54
CA LEU A 53 -2.61 1.80 -7.70
C LEU A 53 -1.80 0.63 -7.18
N SER A 54 -2.18 0.03 -6.05
CA SER A 54 -1.44 -1.11 -5.50
C SER A 54 -1.43 -2.32 -6.43
N PHE A 55 -2.57 -2.62 -7.08
CA PHE A 55 -2.68 -3.73 -8.04
C PHE A 55 -1.95 -3.46 -9.36
N VAL A 56 -1.64 -2.20 -9.67
CA VAL A 56 -0.88 -1.84 -10.87
C VAL A 56 0.62 -1.77 -10.56
N PHE A 57 1.01 -0.99 -9.55
CA PHE A 57 2.40 -0.65 -9.30
C PHE A 57 3.19 -1.79 -8.65
N ILE A 58 2.64 -2.49 -7.65
CA ILE A 58 3.38 -3.59 -7.00
C ILE A 58 3.71 -4.69 -8.02
N PRO A 59 2.74 -5.22 -8.81
CA PRO A 59 3.06 -6.23 -9.80
C PRO A 59 3.98 -5.72 -10.91
N SER A 60 3.85 -4.46 -11.33
CA SER A 60 4.72 -3.88 -12.36
C SER A 60 6.17 -3.81 -11.88
N ILE A 61 6.42 -3.31 -10.66
CA ILE A 61 7.78 -3.25 -10.08
C ILE A 61 8.32 -4.67 -9.89
N ALA A 62 7.49 -5.58 -9.34
CA ALA A 62 7.90 -6.95 -9.08
C ALA A 62 8.20 -7.73 -10.37
N TYR A 63 7.48 -7.46 -11.47
CA TYR A 63 7.74 -8.04 -12.78
C TYR A 63 9.14 -7.66 -13.29
N TRP A 64 9.45 -6.37 -13.30
CA TRP A 64 10.76 -5.88 -13.75
C TRP A 64 11.90 -6.35 -12.84
N ALA A 65 11.73 -6.25 -11.52
CA ALA A 65 12.72 -6.74 -10.57
C ALA A 65 12.89 -8.28 -10.64
N GLY A 66 11.83 -9.00 -11.02
CA GLY A 66 11.82 -10.45 -11.19
C GLY A 66 12.78 -10.98 -12.26
N PHE A 67 13.26 -10.13 -13.18
CA PHE A 67 14.31 -10.51 -14.12
C PHE A 67 15.69 -10.65 -13.48
N VAL A 68 15.91 -10.04 -12.30
CA VAL A 68 17.22 -9.96 -11.63
C VAL A 68 17.22 -10.72 -10.30
N MET A 69 16.06 -10.97 -9.71
CA MET A 69 15.94 -11.67 -8.43
C MET A 69 14.69 -12.55 -8.35
N PRO A 70 14.62 -13.51 -7.41
CA PRO A 70 13.42 -14.30 -7.16
C PRO A 70 12.16 -13.42 -6.95
N PHE A 71 11.05 -13.80 -7.59
CA PHE A 71 9.80 -13.01 -7.57
C PHE A 71 9.30 -12.69 -6.15
N ARG A 72 9.50 -13.60 -5.19
CA ARG A 72 9.15 -13.36 -3.77
C ARG A 72 9.92 -12.18 -3.16
N LEU A 73 11.21 -12.04 -3.50
CA LEU A 73 12.04 -10.92 -3.07
C LEU A 73 11.68 -9.64 -3.83
N ALA A 74 11.36 -9.76 -5.12
CA ALA A 74 10.92 -8.65 -5.95
C ALA A 74 9.64 -7.97 -5.41
N ILE A 75 8.66 -8.75 -4.93
CA ILE A 75 7.46 -8.21 -4.26
C ILE A 75 7.84 -7.46 -2.97
N GLY A 76 8.72 -8.04 -2.15
CA GLY A 76 9.20 -7.41 -0.92
C GLY A 76 9.91 -6.08 -1.19
N LEU A 77 10.75 -6.04 -2.23
CA LEU A 77 11.41 -4.82 -2.68
C LEU A 77 10.41 -3.76 -3.15
N ALA A 78 9.42 -4.14 -3.97
CA ALA A 78 8.38 -3.22 -4.44
C ALA A 78 7.63 -2.59 -3.26
N PHE A 79 7.28 -3.38 -2.25
CA PHE A 79 6.65 -2.89 -1.02
C PHE A 79 7.54 -1.86 -0.29
N ILE A 80 8.82 -2.21 -0.06
CA ILE A 80 9.77 -1.33 0.65
C ILE A 80 9.92 0.01 -0.08
N LEU A 81 10.07 -0.02 -1.42
CA LEU A 81 10.22 1.18 -2.23
C LEU A 81 9.00 2.10 -2.14
N VAL A 82 7.79 1.56 -2.29
CA VAL A 82 6.56 2.36 -2.21
C VAL A 82 6.35 2.89 -0.80
N LEU A 83 6.58 2.08 0.24
CA LEU A 83 6.44 2.51 1.62
C LEU A 83 7.45 3.62 1.97
N ALA A 84 8.71 3.47 1.56
CA ALA A 84 9.74 4.48 1.77
C ALA A 84 9.37 5.80 1.08
N LEU A 85 8.87 5.73 -0.16
CA LEU A 85 8.38 6.91 -0.87
C LEU A 85 7.19 7.57 -0.15
N ALA A 86 6.21 6.77 0.28
CA ALA A 86 5.04 7.27 1.01
C ALA A 86 5.44 7.99 2.32
N LEU A 87 6.36 7.40 3.09
CA LEU A 87 6.87 8.00 4.32
C LEU A 87 7.69 9.26 4.05
N PHE A 88 8.56 9.24 3.04
CA PHE A 88 9.36 10.40 2.64
C PHE A 88 8.48 11.61 2.28
N LEU A 89 7.45 11.40 1.45
CA LEU A 89 6.52 12.45 1.06
C LEU A 89 5.72 12.98 2.25
N ARG A 90 5.33 12.09 3.18
CA ARG A 90 4.62 12.47 4.40
C ARG A 90 5.50 13.35 5.31
N PHE A 91 6.75 12.98 5.52
CA PHE A 91 7.68 13.77 6.35
C PHE A 91 8.02 15.12 5.73
N ARG A 92 8.22 15.17 4.40
CA ARG A 92 8.39 16.43 3.66
C ARG A 92 7.21 17.38 3.88
N LYS A 93 5.97 16.89 3.76
CA LYS A 93 4.77 17.71 3.96
C LYS A 93 4.68 18.27 5.39
N GLN A 94 5.05 17.47 6.40
CA GLN A 94 5.05 17.90 7.79
C GLN A 94 6.13 18.96 8.09
N ALA A 95 7.31 18.84 7.47
CA ALA A 95 8.37 19.83 7.61
C ALA A 95 7.93 21.20 7.07
N VAL A 96 7.39 21.23 5.84
CA VAL A 96 6.89 22.46 5.20
C VAL A 96 5.77 23.10 6.02
N SER A 97 4.85 22.32 6.58
CA SER A 97 3.77 22.89 7.40
C SER A 97 4.25 23.54 8.69
N LYS A 98 5.38 23.07 9.26
CA LYS A 98 5.96 23.65 10.47
C LYS A 98 6.66 24.98 10.20
N GLU A 99 7.33 25.10 9.06
CA GLU A 99 7.98 26.35 8.64
C GLU A 99 6.99 27.48 8.36
N MET A 100 5.79 27.18 7.83
CA MET A 100 4.74 28.22 7.61
C MET A 100 4.05 28.68 8.91
N GLN A 101 4.27 28.01 10.04
CA GLN A 101 3.67 28.33 11.34
C GLN A 101 4.65 29.01 12.31
N ALA A 102 5.92 29.15 11.93
CA ALA A 102 6.98 29.84 12.68
C ALA A 102 7.20 31.24 12.11
#